data_AF-A0A7W0G2W8-F1
#
_entry.id   AF-A0A7W0G2W8-F1
#
_cell.length_a   1.000
_cell.length_b   1.000
_cell.length_c   1.000
_cell.angle_alpha   90.00
_cell.angle_beta   90.00
_cell.angle_gamma   90.00
#
_symmetry.space_group_name_H-M   'P 1'
#
loop_
_entity.id
_entity.type
_entity.pdbx_description
1 polymer ?
#
loop_
_entity_poly.entity_id
_entity_poly.type
_entity_poly.pdbx_seq_one_letter_code
_entity_poly.pdbx_strand_id
1 'polypeptide(L)'
;MVARLLHSCALFLGPEEELMQPTSANPEGYWEHMRFVKLNDRIIAQFGGLWNDPPPFPAGWEYAPEVDPLLGEAEELIGRFRGYHNWGWKDPRNSLTLPFWRRLIPDLKVVVCVRNPLEVARSLFERGDTTSASQFRLWLTYYRQLLSAVPPKQRIVTHYQSYFQDARPEVRRVSGWCGLRVSDETVDRAPAHVSADLRHHHVMTAELLAVGVPDEVIHLYLSLCAEAGTVYRHDREREKVAELRRTDARVSMPETYPHRLRLKRIEKLHLLESELAEHHAGTASLNATPQANRPEPSYTKTLVRAFDALCAVKMRLWSRWQQRQP
;
A
#
# COMPACT_ATOMS: atom_id res chain seq x y z
N MET A 1 -0.15 -12.57 -8.41
CA MET A 1 0.70 -11.93 -9.44
C MET A 1 2.06 -11.45 -8.90
N VAL A 2 2.20 -10.32 -8.18
CA VAL A 2 3.54 -9.78 -7.83
C VAL A 2 4.40 -10.76 -7.01
N ALA A 3 3.83 -11.41 -5.99
CA ALA A 3 4.54 -12.44 -5.23
C ALA A 3 5.02 -13.62 -6.10
N ARG A 4 4.19 -14.07 -7.06
CA ARG A 4 4.54 -15.09 -8.06
C ARG A 4 5.71 -14.65 -8.94
N LEU A 5 5.70 -13.39 -9.39
CA LEU A 5 6.78 -12.82 -10.20
C LEU A 5 8.09 -12.74 -9.41
N LEU A 6 8.04 -12.34 -8.13
CA LEU A 6 9.24 -12.34 -7.28
C LEU A 6 9.71 -13.76 -6.97
N HIS A 7 8.80 -14.71 -6.83
CA HIS A 7 9.14 -16.12 -6.67
C HIS A 7 9.89 -16.68 -7.87
N SER A 8 9.45 -16.38 -9.10
CA SER A 8 10.20 -16.76 -10.31
C SER A 8 11.55 -16.06 -10.41
N CYS A 9 11.71 -14.91 -9.72
CA CYS A 9 12.98 -14.20 -9.53
C CYS A 9 13.80 -14.73 -8.33
N ALA A 10 13.62 -16.01 -7.97
CA ALA A 10 14.35 -16.70 -6.90
C ALA A 10 14.09 -16.17 -5.47
N LEU A 11 12.93 -15.53 -5.22
CA LEU A 11 12.46 -15.27 -3.86
C LEU A 11 11.80 -16.53 -3.29
N PHE A 12 12.40 -17.12 -2.26
CA PHE A 12 11.79 -18.24 -1.56
C PHE A 12 10.60 -17.75 -0.71
N LEU A 13 9.40 -18.32 -0.93
CA LEU A 13 8.16 -17.95 -0.22
C LEU A 13 7.70 -19.02 0.78
N GLY A 14 8.51 -20.05 0.99
CA GLY A 14 8.16 -21.25 1.73
C GLY A 14 7.84 -22.43 0.81
N PRO A 15 7.69 -23.63 1.39
CA PRO A 15 7.31 -24.82 0.63
C PRO A 15 5.87 -24.70 0.13
N GLU A 16 5.59 -25.26 -1.05
CA GLU A 16 4.33 -25.06 -1.78
C GLU A 16 3.11 -25.58 -0.99
N GLU A 17 3.29 -26.66 -0.22
CA GLU A 17 2.26 -27.22 0.66
C GLU A 17 1.88 -26.31 1.84
N GLU A 18 2.73 -25.33 2.20
CA GLU A 18 2.42 -24.32 3.22
C GLU A 18 1.87 -23.02 2.62
N LEU A 19 1.78 -22.92 1.29
CA LEU A 19 1.11 -21.81 0.61
C LEU A 19 -0.41 -22.03 0.59
N MET A 20 -1.15 -20.94 0.72
CA MET A 20 -2.60 -20.93 0.62
C MET A 20 -3.05 -21.45 -0.74
N GLN A 21 -3.89 -22.48 -0.71
CA GLN A 21 -4.39 -23.14 -1.91
C GLN A 21 -5.24 -22.17 -2.75
N PRO A 22 -5.18 -22.28 -4.09
CA PRO A 22 -6.05 -21.53 -4.98
C PRO A 22 -7.53 -21.77 -4.68
N THR A 23 -8.36 -20.78 -4.96
CA THR A 23 -9.84 -20.89 -4.89
C THR A 23 -10.44 -20.42 -6.21
N SER A 24 -11.75 -20.59 -6.38
CA SER A 24 -12.46 -20.00 -7.53
C SER A 24 -12.29 -18.47 -7.62
N ALA A 25 -12.14 -17.79 -6.48
CA ALA A 25 -11.92 -16.34 -6.42
C ALA A 25 -10.48 -15.93 -6.74
N ASN A 26 -9.53 -16.87 -6.74
CA ASN A 26 -8.15 -16.63 -7.16
C ASN A 26 -7.49 -17.94 -7.65
N PRO A 27 -7.76 -18.35 -8.91
CA PRO A 27 -7.29 -19.62 -9.46
C PRO A 27 -5.77 -19.74 -9.57
N GLU A 28 -5.05 -18.61 -9.65
CA GLU A 28 -3.58 -18.58 -9.70
C GLU A 28 -2.89 -18.70 -8.34
N GLY A 29 -3.68 -18.88 -7.28
CA GLY A 29 -3.17 -18.97 -5.91
C GLY A 29 -2.92 -17.60 -5.28
N TYR A 30 -2.95 -17.57 -3.95
CA TYR A 30 -2.76 -16.35 -3.17
C TYR A 30 -1.29 -16.02 -2.94
N TRP A 31 -0.41 -17.02 -3.04
CA TRP A 31 1.01 -16.91 -2.72
C TRP A 31 1.24 -16.41 -1.29
N GLU A 32 0.30 -16.77 -0.40
CA GLU A 32 0.31 -16.42 1.02
C GLU A 32 0.76 -17.62 1.81
N HIS A 33 1.80 -17.45 2.63
CA HIS A 33 2.28 -18.54 3.47
C HIS A 33 1.42 -18.67 4.73
N MET A 34 0.73 -19.81 4.89
CA MET A 34 -0.38 -19.95 5.84
C MET A 34 0.02 -19.74 7.30
N ARG A 35 1.26 -20.02 7.68
CA ARG A 35 1.73 -19.75 9.04
C ARG A 35 1.87 -18.26 9.34
N PHE A 36 2.31 -17.46 8.37
CA PHE A 36 2.35 -16.00 8.52
C PHE A 36 0.94 -15.43 8.58
N VAL A 37 0.03 -15.93 7.74
CA VAL A 37 -1.40 -15.52 7.76
C VAL A 37 -2.02 -15.77 9.13
N LYS A 38 -1.90 -17.00 9.65
CA LYS A 38 -2.44 -17.37 10.96
C LYS A 38 -1.84 -16.53 12.09
N LEU A 39 -0.55 -16.22 12.03
CA LEU A 39 0.08 -15.39 13.06
C LEU A 39 -0.39 -13.95 12.98
N ASN A 40 -0.52 -13.38 11.77
CA ASN A 40 -1.07 -12.05 11.57
C ASN A 40 -2.52 -11.95 12.08
N ASP A 41 -3.38 -12.91 11.76
CA ASP A 41 -4.75 -12.94 12.27
C ASP A 41 -4.77 -12.99 13.81
N ARG A 42 -3.90 -13.80 14.43
CA ARG A 42 -3.79 -13.87 15.89
C ARG A 42 -3.30 -12.56 16.50
N ILE A 43 -2.31 -11.90 15.90
CA ILE A 43 -1.83 -10.58 16.34
C ILE A 43 -2.98 -9.58 16.33
N ILE A 44 -3.73 -9.51 15.22
CA ILE A 44 -4.87 -8.58 15.08
C ILE A 44 -5.96 -8.91 16.13
N ALA A 45 -6.23 -10.20 16.35
CA ALA A 45 -7.22 -10.67 17.32
C ALA A 45 -6.87 -10.32 18.78
N GLN A 46 -5.58 -10.21 19.14
CA GLN A 46 -5.19 -9.77 20.49
C GLN A 46 -5.71 -8.37 20.83
N PHE A 47 -5.94 -7.53 19.81
CA PHE A 47 -6.47 -6.18 19.97
C PHE A 47 -7.96 -6.08 19.62
N GLY A 48 -8.66 -7.22 19.55
CA GLY A 48 -10.11 -7.29 19.39
C GLY A 48 -10.63 -6.98 17.99
N GLY A 49 -9.79 -7.07 16.95
CA GLY A 49 -10.22 -6.82 15.58
C GLY A 49 -10.03 -8.01 14.64
N LEU A 50 -10.36 -7.77 13.37
CA LEU A 50 -10.24 -8.72 12.27
C LEU A 50 -9.52 -8.07 11.09
N TRP A 51 -9.15 -8.85 10.09
CA TRP A 51 -8.50 -8.30 8.90
C TRP A 51 -9.39 -7.30 8.14
N ASN A 52 -10.71 -7.51 8.12
CA ASN A 52 -11.70 -6.66 7.44
C ASN A 52 -12.30 -5.58 8.35
N ASP A 53 -12.04 -5.65 9.65
CA ASP A 53 -12.38 -4.63 10.63
C ASP A 53 -11.21 -4.47 11.61
N PRO A 54 -10.10 -3.88 11.15
CA PRO A 54 -8.88 -3.79 11.93
C PRO A 54 -9.08 -2.90 13.16
N PRO A 55 -8.53 -3.30 14.33
CA PRO A 55 -8.72 -2.56 15.55
C PRO A 55 -7.87 -1.27 15.53
N PRO A 56 -8.23 -0.26 16.33
CA PRO A 56 -7.34 0.85 16.59
C PRO A 56 -6.17 0.36 17.46
N PHE A 57 -5.03 0.07 16.84
CA PHE A 57 -3.82 -0.32 17.57
C PHE A 57 -3.33 0.81 18.49
N PRO A 58 -3.06 0.54 19.79
CA PRO A 58 -2.39 1.49 20.67
C PRO A 58 -1.00 1.89 20.15
N ALA A 59 -0.49 3.05 20.57
CA ALA A 59 0.89 3.42 20.27
C ALA A 59 1.85 2.43 20.96
N GLY A 60 2.82 1.89 20.22
CA GLY A 60 3.74 0.88 20.74
C GLY A 60 3.10 -0.48 21.03
N TRP A 61 1.91 -0.77 20.48
CA TRP A 61 1.21 -2.05 20.64
C TRP A 61 2.10 -3.24 20.32
N GLU A 62 3.05 -3.06 19.42
CA GLU A 62 3.96 -4.10 19.00
C GLU A 62 4.86 -4.56 20.14
N TYR A 63 5.00 -3.80 21.24
CA TYR A 63 5.72 -4.17 22.48
C TYR A 63 4.78 -4.51 23.64
N ALA A 64 3.48 -4.64 23.39
CA ALA A 64 2.51 -4.90 24.44
C ALA A 64 2.56 -6.37 24.90
N PRO A 65 2.32 -6.68 26.18
CA PRO A 65 2.37 -8.05 26.70
C PRO A 65 1.46 -9.04 25.96
N GLU A 66 0.37 -8.57 25.35
CA GLU A 66 -0.58 -9.36 24.57
C GLU A 66 0.05 -10.06 23.36
N VAL A 67 1.14 -9.50 22.80
CA VAL A 67 1.84 -10.07 21.64
C VAL A 67 3.12 -10.83 22.00
N ASP A 68 3.57 -10.77 23.26
CA ASP A 68 4.80 -11.45 23.70
C ASP A 68 4.77 -12.98 23.47
N PRO A 69 3.66 -13.71 23.74
CA PRO A 69 3.57 -15.13 23.43
C PRO A 69 3.74 -15.45 21.94
N LEU A 70 3.44 -14.50 21.05
CA LEU A 70 3.51 -14.67 19.60
C LEU A 70 4.93 -14.45 19.05
N LEU A 71 5.83 -13.80 19.82
CA LEU A 71 7.20 -13.52 19.39
C LEU A 71 8.01 -14.81 19.19
N GLY A 72 7.94 -15.76 20.12
CA GLY A 72 8.67 -17.03 19.99
C GLY A 72 8.24 -17.82 18.76
N GLU A 73 6.93 -17.90 18.51
CA GLU A 73 6.40 -18.54 17.30
C GLU A 73 6.85 -17.83 16.01
N ALA A 74 6.91 -16.50 16.03
CA ALA A 74 7.39 -15.70 14.90
C ALA A 74 8.89 -15.94 14.64
N GLU A 75 9.70 -16.00 15.69
CA GLU A 75 11.14 -16.28 15.61
C GLU A 75 11.41 -17.67 15.06
N GLU A 76 10.70 -18.69 15.53
CA GLU A 76 10.77 -20.04 15.00
C GLU A 76 10.38 -20.08 13.53
N LEU A 77 9.28 -19.41 13.16
CA LEU A 77 8.81 -19.33 11.79
C LEU A 77 9.86 -18.68 10.88
N ILE A 78 10.41 -17.54 11.27
CA ILE A 78 11.49 -16.87 10.54
C ILE A 78 12.73 -17.76 10.46
N GLY A 79 13.06 -18.49 11.53
CA GLY A 79 14.19 -19.41 11.59
C GLY A 79 14.19 -20.44 10.47
N ARG A 80 13.01 -20.92 10.05
CA ARG A 80 12.85 -21.87 8.93
C ARG A 80 13.23 -21.30 7.58
N PHE A 81 13.28 -19.97 7.44
CA PHE A 81 13.63 -19.28 6.20
C PHE A 81 15.08 -18.77 6.18
N ARG A 82 15.75 -18.67 7.33
CA ARG A 82 17.11 -18.11 7.45
C ARG A 82 18.18 -18.86 6.62
N GLY A 83 17.94 -20.12 6.27
CA GLY A 83 18.84 -20.90 5.40
C GLY A 83 18.81 -20.52 3.92
N TYR A 84 17.85 -19.68 3.49
CA TYR A 84 17.71 -19.26 2.10
C TYR A 84 18.33 -17.89 1.88
N HIS A 85 19.10 -17.72 0.80
CA HIS A 85 19.76 -16.44 0.49
C HIS A 85 18.77 -15.29 0.28
N ASN A 86 17.68 -15.55 -0.44
CA ASN A 86 16.61 -14.58 -0.70
C ASN A 86 15.28 -15.22 -0.31
N TRP A 87 14.62 -14.67 0.68
CA TRP A 87 13.33 -15.16 1.12
C TRP A 87 12.41 -14.01 1.52
N GLY A 88 11.11 -14.31 1.54
CA GLY A 88 10.09 -13.38 2.01
C GLY A 88 8.75 -14.10 2.17
N TRP A 89 7.73 -13.33 2.46
CA TRP A 89 6.35 -13.80 2.47
C TRP A 89 5.44 -12.68 2.00
N LYS A 90 4.24 -13.05 1.58
CA LYS A 90 3.18 -12.11 1.22
C LYS A 90 1.97 -12.39 2.09
N ASP A 91 1.42 -11.33 2.65
CA ASP A 91 0.10 -11.26 3.30
C ASP A 91 -0.32 -9.78 3.34
N PRO A 92 -1.51 -9.40 2.83
CA PRO A 92 -2.01 -8.03 2.96
C PRO A 92 -2.04 -7.51 4.41
N ARG A 93 -2.28 -8.39 5.40
CA ARG A 93 -2.35 -8.05 6.84
C ARG A 93 -1.03 -7.56 7.40
N ASN A 94 0.09 -7.86 6.73
CA ASN A 94 1.38 -7.26 7.09
C ASN A 94 1.29 -5.73 7.14
N SER A 95 0.43 -5.10 6.33
CA SER A 95 0.18 -3.65 6.39
C SER A 95 -0.21 -3.15 7.79
N LEU A 96 -0.86 -4.00 8.58
CA LEU A 96 -1.30 -3.73 9.96
C LEU A 96 -0.25 -4.18 10.98
N THR A 97 0.38 -5.34 10.75
CA THR A 97 1.26 -6.01 11.72
C THR A 97 2.75 -5.73 11.50
N LEU A 98 3.11 -4.90 10.52
CA LEU A 98 4.50 -4.56 10.18
C LEU A 98 5.35 -4.10 11.37
N PRO A 99 4.85 -3.26 12.31
CA PRO A 99 5.62 -2.89 13.50
C PRO A 99 6.14 -4.10 14.29
N PHE A 100 5.32 -5.14 14.47
CA PHE A 100 5.73 -6.40 15.13
C PHE A 100 6.83 -7.11 14.35
N TRP A 101 6.68 -7.30 13.03
CA TRP A 101 7.67 -7.98 12.20
C TRP A 101 9.01 -7.24 12.11
N ARG A 102 8.99 -5.90 12.14
CA ARG A 102 10.21 -5.08 12.14
C ARG A 102 11.01 -5.20 13.43
N ARG A 103 10.39 -5.58 14.56
CA ARG A 103 11.12 -5.93 15.80
C ARG A 103 12.05 -7.13 15.57
N LEU A 104 11.57 -8.11 14.81
CA LEU A 104 12.27 -9.38 14.53
C LEU A 104 13.23 -9.28 13.35
N ILE A 105 12.93 -8.40 12.39
CA ILE A 105 13.72 -8.17 11.17
C ILE A 105 13.91 -6.65 10.98
N PRO A 106 14.88 -6.02 11.65
CA PRO A 106 15.06 -4.57 11.59
C PRO A 106 15.30 -4.01 10.18
N ASP A 107 15.94 -4.79 9.32
CA ASP A 107 16.27 -4.45 7.94
C ASP A 107 15.25 -5.00 6.92
N LEU A 108 14.02 -5.29 7.37
CA LEU A 108 12.94 -5.80 6.52
C LEU A 108 12.69 -4.85 5.34
N LYS A 109 12.85 -5.39 4.14
CA LYS A 109 12.50 -4.73 2.88
C LYS A 109 11.03 -4.99 2.56
N VAL A 110 10.27 -3.94 2.25
CA VAL A 110 8.82 -4.03 1.98
C VAL A 110 8.49 -3.64 0.55
N VAL A 111 7.89 -4.56 -0.20
CA VAL A 111 7.34 -4.28 -1.53
C VAL A 111 5.86 -3.90 -1.39
N VAL A 112 5.56 -2.62 -1.60
CA VAL A 112 4.21 -2.07 -1.48
C VAL A 112 3.52 -2.13 -2.83
N CYS A 113 2.57 -3.06 -2.96
CA CYS A 113 1.79 -3.22 -4.18
C CYS A 113 0.54 -2.34 -4.12
N VAL A 114 0.54 -1.26 -4.90
CA VAL A 114 -0.57 -0.30 -4.94
C VAL A 114 -1.54 -0.66 -6.05
N ARG A 115 -2.84 -0.52 -5.75
CA ARG A 115 -3.92 -0.70 -6.72
C ARG A 115 -4.97 0.38 -6.51
N ASN A 116 -5.62 0.78 -7.61
CA ASN A 116 -6.73 1.72 -7.62
C ASN A 116 -7.78 1.33 -6.56
N PRO A 117 -8.13 2.23 -5.62
CA PRO A 117 -9.03 1.90 -4.51
C PRO A 117 -10.43 1.46 -4.96
N LEU A 118 -10.91 1.92 -6.13
CA LEU A 118 -12.18 1.43 -6.69
C LEU A 118 -12.10 -0.01 -7.17
N GLU A 119 -10.99 -0.41 -7.78
CA GLU A 119 -10.80 -1.81 -8.17
C GLU A 119 -10.69 -2.72 -6.94
N VAL A 120 -10.06 -2.23 -5.86
CA VAL A 120 -9.99 -2.96 -4.58
C VAL A 120 -11.39 -3.10 -3.97
N ALA A 121 -12.15 -2.01 -3.89
CA ALA A 121 -13.52 -2.01 -3.38
C ALA A 121 -14.41 -3.01 -4.15
N ARG A 122 -14.36 -2.96 -5.49
CA ARG A 122 -15.12 -3.88 -6.34
C ARG A 122 -14.69 -5.33 -6.16
N SER A 123 -13.38 -5.59 -6.07
CA SER A 123 -12.85 -6.94 -5.84
C SER A 123 -13.24 -7.51 -4.47
N LEU A 124 -13.38 -6.68 -3.43
CA LEU A 124 -13.88 -7.10 -2.12
C LEU A 124 -15.39 -7.38 -2.18
N PHE A 125 -16.14 -6.52 -2.87
CA PHE A 125 -17.58 -6.69 -3.05
C PHE A 125 -17.91 -8.03 -3.74
N GLU A 126 -17.20 -8.40 -4.80
CA GLU A 126 -17.37 -9.68 -5.52
C GLU A 126 -17.11 -10.91 -4.63
N ARG A 127 -16.34 -10.77 -3.55
CA ARG A 127 -16.05 -11.84 -2.58
C ARG A 127 -17.11 -11.97 -1.48
N GLY A 128 -18.13 -11.11 -1.49
CA GLY A 128 -19.16 -11.08 -0.45
C GLY A 128 -18.83 -10.19 0.75
N ASP A 129 -17.83 -9.31 0.65
CA ASP A 129 -17.53 -8.31 1.69
C ASP A 129 -18.42 -7.06 1.48
N THR A 130 -19.57 -7.01 2.17
CA THR A 130 -20.79 -6.32 1.69
C THR A 130 -21.02 -4.85 2.10
N THR A 131 -20.03 -4.05 2.52
CA THR A 131 -20.28 -2.61 2.77
C THR A 131 -19.28 -1.65 2.10
N SER A 132 -19.73 -0.85 1.12
CA SER A 132 -18.86 0.04 0.31
C SER A 132 -18.18 1.15 1.10
N ALA A 133 -18.87 1.78 2.06
CA ALA A 133 -18.28 2.81 2.92
C ALA A 133 -17.19 2.25 3.86
N SER A 134 -17.23 0.96 4.17
CA SER A 134 -16.19 0.31 4.95
C SER A 134 -14.95 -0.02 4.11
N GLN A 135 -15.10 -0.28 2.80
CA GLN A 135 -14.00 -0.69 1.93
C GLN A 135 -12.95 0.40 1.69
N PHE A 136 -13.35 1.66 1.46
CA PHE A 136 -12.40 2.76 1.33
C PHE A 136 -11.71 3.09 2.64
N ARG A 137 -12.45 3.02 3.76
CA ARG A 137 -11.87 3.16 5.10
C ARG A 137 -10.87 2.05 5.37
N LEU A 138 -11.19 0.81 4.99
CA LEU A 138 -10.31 -0.34 5.12
C LEU A 138 -9.02 -0.15 4.29
N TRP A 139 -9.16 0.23 3.02
CA TRP A 139 -8.04 0.58 2.14
C TRP A 139 -7.15 1.63 2.80
N LEU A 140 -7.75 2.71 3.30
CA LEU A 140 -7.04 3.82 3.93
C LEU A 140 -6.31 3.38 5.20
N THR A 141 -6.96 2.58 6.06
CA THR A 141 -6.36 2.05 7.28
C THR A 141 -5.12 1.22 6.95
N TYR A 142 -5.20 0.31 5.96
CA TYR A 142 -4.08 -0.54 5.59
C TYR A 142 -2.87 0.29 5.12
N TYR A 143 -3.06 1.23 4.18
CA TYR A 143 -1.94 2.02 3.69
C TYR A 143 -1.41 3.02 4.72
N ARG A 144 -2.26 3.60 5.58
CA ARG A 144 -1.80 4.48 6.67
C ARG A 144 -0.93 3.73 7.66
N GLN A 145 -1.34 2.53 8.09
CA GLN A 145 -0.55 1.69 9.01
C GLN A 145 0.76 1.23 8.37
N LEU A 146 0.73 0.85 7.09
CA LEU A 146 1.93 0.47 6.36
C LEU A 146 2.95 1.62 6.31
N LEU A 147 2.48 2.82 5.93
CA LEU A 147 3.36 3.97 5.70
C LEU A 147 3.86 4.58 7.01
N SER A 148 3.11 4.50 8.10
CA SER A 148 3.60 4.87 9.43
C SER A 148 4.65 3.87 9.93
N ALA A 149 4.51 2.59 9.60
CA ALA A 149 5.39 1.54 10.04
C ALA A 149 6.68 1.41 9.22
N VAL A 150 6.75 1.90 7.98
CA VAL A 150 7.90 1.64 7.09
C VAL A 150 8.39 2.93 6.41
N PRO A 151 9.63 3.36 6.66
CA PRO A 151 10.18 4.56 6.04
C PRO A 151 10.47 4.35 4.54
N PRO A 152 10.52 5.43 3.71
CA PRO A 152 10.79 5.34 2.28
C PRO A 152 12.03 4.50 1.91
N LYS A 153 13.11 4.56 2.71
CA LYS A 153 14.35 3.80 2.46
C LYS A 153 14.21 2.27 2.59
N GLN A 154 13.18 1.79 3.29
CA GLN A 154 12.92 0.36 3.52
C GLN A 154 11.73 -0.15 2.70
N ARG A 155 11.18 0.67 1.80
CA ARG A 155 10.09 0.27 0.92
C ARG A 155 10.38 0.58 -0.54
N ILE A 156 9.78 -0.20 -1.41
CA ILE A 156 9.59 0.12 -2.82
C ILE A 156 8.11 0.06 -3.13
N VAL A 157 7.60 1.10 -3.76
CA VAL A 157 6.21 1.14 -4.23
C VAL A 157 6.17 0.66 -5.68
N THR A 158 5.26 -0.23 -6.00
CA THR A 158 4.98 -0.73 -7.36
C THR A 158 3.47 -0.70 -7.60
N HIS A 159 3.05 -0.22 -8.76
CA HIS A 159 1.64 -0.17 -9.09
C HIS A 159 1.22 -1.44 -9.85
N TYR A 160 0.07 -2.01 -9.49
CA TYR A 160 -0.50 -3.21 -10.11
C TYR A 160 -0.60 -3.09 -11.64
N GLN A 161 -1.00 -1.92 -12.13
CA GLN A 161 -1.09 -1.58 -13.56
C GLN A 161 0.25 -1.71 -14.31
N SER A 162 1.39 -1.44 -13.67
CA SER A 162 2.70 -1.47 -14.32
C SER A 162 2.97 -2.82 -15.00
N TYR A 163 2.55 -3.91 -14.38
CA TYR A 163 2.79 -5.26 -14.88
C TYR A 163 1.98 -5.59 -16.14
N PHE A 164 0.81 -4.96 -16.33
CA PHE A 164 0.01 -5.11 -17.54
C PHE A 164 0.49 -4.22 -18.69
N GLN A 165 1.16 -3.11 -18.36
CA GLN A 165 1.68 -2.18 -19.34
C GLN A 165 3.05 -2.62 -19.86
N ASP A 166 3.99 -2.89 -18.95
CA ASP A 166 5.29 -3.44 -19.28
C ASP A 166 5.91 -4.13 -18.06
N ALA A 167 5.69 -5.45 -17.97
CA ALA A 167 6.14 -6.26 -16.84
C ALA A 167 7.67 -6.29 -16.71
N ARG A 168 8.41 -6.27 -17.82
CA ARG A 168 9.86 -6.50 -17.83
C ARG A 168 10.64 -5.43 -17.04
N PRO A 169 10.52 -4.12 -17.36
CA PRO A 169 11.21 -3.08 -16.61
C PRO A 169 10.73 -2.97 -15.16
N GLU A 170 9.44 -3.23 -14.88
CA GLU A 170 8.94 -3.17 -13.52
C GLU A 170 9.47 -4.33 -12.66
N VAL A 171 9.51 -5.55 -13.20
CA VAL A 171 10.11 -6.70 -12.51
C VAL A 171 11.58 -6.44 -12.25
N ARG A 172 12.37 -5.95 -13.23
CA ARG A 172 13.78 -5.58 -13.03
C ARG A 172 13.96 -4.57 -11.90
N ARG A 173 13.09 -3.55 -11.84
CA ARG A 173 13.15 -2.48 -10.82
C ARG A 173 12.89 -3.04 -9.43
N VAL A 174 11.82 -3.82 -9.27
CA VAL A 174 11.44 -4.37 -7.96
C VAL A 174 12.42 -5.43 -7.51
N SER A 175 12.79 -6.37 -8.38
CA SER A 175 13.74 -7.44 -8.05
C SER A 175 15.14 -6.89 -7.74
N GLY A 176 15.60 -5.90 -8.51
CA GLY A 176 16.88 -5.22 -8.28
C GLY A 176 16.92 -4.51 -6.93
N TRP A 177 15.86 -3.81 -6.55
CA TRP A 177 15.76 -3.17 -5.23
C TRP A 177 15.74 -4.20 -4.08
N CYS A 178 15.02 -5.31 -4.27
CA CYS A 178 15.04 -6.43 -3.35
C CYS A 178 16.45 -7.05 -3.21
N GLY A 179 17.33 -6.90 -4.21
CA GLY A 179 18.66 -7.51 -4.26
C GLY A 179 18.64 -8.91 -4.87
N LEU A 180 17.58 -9.25 -5.61
CA LEU A 180 17.45 -10.52 -6.30
C LEU A 180 18.30 -10.49 -7.57
N ARG A 181 19.12 -11.53 -7.76
CA ARG A 181 19.87 -11.73 -9.01
C ARG A 181 18.96 -12.43 -10.02
N VAL A 182 18.49 -11.69 -11.01
CA VAL A 182 17.54 -12.18 -12.02
C VAL A 182 18.21 -12.16 -13.39
N SER A 183 18.16 -13.28 -14.12
CA SER A 183 18.66 -13.34 -15.49
C SER A 183 17.69 -12.67 -16.47
N ASP A 184 18.19 -12.29 -17.64
CA ASP A 184 17.37 -11.72 -18.70
C ASP A 184 16.27 -12.71 -19.14
N GLU A 185 16.54 -14.02 -19.17
CA GLU A 185 15.52 -15.01 -19.53
C GLU A 185 14.36 -15.08 -18.52
N THR A 186 14.63 -14.87 -17.23
CA THR A 186 13.58 -14.84 -16.20
C THR A 186 12.73 -13.57 -16.35
N VAL A 187 13.36 -12.43 -16.62
CA VAL A 187 12.64 -11.18 -16.89
C VAL A 187 11.77 -11.30 -18.15
N ASP A 188 12.30 -11.90 -19.22
CA ASP A 188 11.57 -12.03 -20.48
C ASP A 188 10.35 -12.95 -20.38
N ARG A 189 10.36 -13.88 -19.42
CA ARG A 189 9.21 -14.73 -19.06
C ARG A 189 8.19 -14.05 -18.16
N ALA A 190 8.50 -12.91 -17.54
CA ALA A 190 7.59 -12.22 -16.63
C ALA A 190 6.18 -11.94 -17.21
N PRO A 191 6.01 -11.51 -18.47
CA PRO A 191 4.68 -11.29 -19.05
C PRO A 191 3.79 -12.53 -19.05
N ALA A 192 4.37 -13.74 -19.14
CA ALA A 192 3.60 -14.99 -19.11
C ALA A 192 2.96 -15.28 -17.73
N HIS A 193 3.38 -14.58 -16.68
CA HIS A 193 2.79 -14.66 -15.35
C HIS A 193 1.79 -13.53 -15.06
N VAL A 194 1.53 -12.67 -16.04
CA VAL A 194 0.54 -11.60 -15.96
C VAL A 194 -0.67 -12.03 -16.78
N SER A 195 -1.64 -12.66 -16.13
CA SER A 195 -2.89 -13.02 -16.80
C SER A 195 -3.76 -11.78 -17.02
N ALA A 196 -3.89 -11.37 -18.27
CA ALA A 196 -4.77 -10.28 -18.67
C ALA A 196 -6.25 -10.58 -18.34
N ASP A 197 -6.65 -11.86 -18.36
CA ASP A 197 -8.02 -12.31 -18.12
C ASP A 197 -8.46 -12.15 -16.66
N LEU A 198 -7.51 -12.05 -15.73
CA LEU A 198 -7.78 -11.77 -14.31
C LEU A 198 -7.91 -10.27 -14.01
N ARG A 199 -7.73 -9.42 -15.02
CA ARG A 199 -8.02 -7.99 -14.89
C ARG A 199 -9.50 -7.75 -15.18
N HIS A 200 -10.33 -8.00 -14.18
CA HIS A 200 -11.77 -7.84 -14.32
C HIS A 200 -12.21 -6.36 -14.45
N HIS A 201 -11.37 -5.39 -14.04
CA HIS A 201 -11.74 -3.98 -13.95
C HIS A 201 -10.61 -3.06 -14.46
N HIS A 202 -10.93 -2.19 -15.41
CA HIS A 202 -10.06 -1.09 -15.84
C HIS A 202 -10.66 0.22 -15.33
N VAL A 203 -10.19 0.71 -14.18
CA VAL A 203 -10.69 1.98 -13.62
C VAL A 203 -9.65 3.08 -13.82
N MET A 204 -10.07 4.14 -14.51
CA MET A 204 -9.25 5.34 -14.72
C MET A 204 -9.11 6.11 -13.41
N THR A 205 -7.99 6.80 -13.22
CA THR A 205 -7.74 7.59 -12.01
C THR A 205 -8.78 8.70 -11.85
N ALA A 206 -9.20 9.32 -12.95
CA ALA A 206 -10.26 10.34 -12.95
C ALA A 206 -11.63 9.81 -12.49
N GLU A 207 -11.88 8.50 -12.54
CA GLU A 207 -13.15 7.91 -12.08
C GLU A 207 -13.27 7.89 -10.55
N LEU A 208 -12.15 7.98 -9.82
CA LEU A 208 -12.14 8.11 -8.35
C LEU A 208 -12.98 9.32 -7.89
N LEU A 209 -12.77 10.45 -8.56
CA LEU A 209 -13.51 11.69 -8.29
C LEU A 209 -14.97 11.62 -8.79
N ALA A 210 -15.26 10.74 -9.74
CA ALA A 210 -16.58 10.63 -10.33
C ALA A 210 -17.59 9.96 -9.40
N VAL A 211 -17.14 8.96 -8.66
CA VAL A 211 -17.97 8.14 -7.76
C VAL A 211 -17.89 8.57 -6.29
N GLY A 212 -17.28 9.74 -6.02
CA GLY A 212 -17.26 10.34 -4.69
C GLY A 212 -16.37 9.59 -3.69
N VAL A 213 -15.26 9.03 -4.14
CA VAL A 213 -14.23 8.48 -3.23
C VAL A 213 -13.78 9.60 -2.27
N PRO A 214 -13.63 9.33 -0.96
CA PRO A 214 -13.18 10.35 -0.01
C PRO A 214 -11.85 10.98 -0.42
N ASP A 215 -11.73 12.31 -0.28
CA ASP A 215 -10.53 13.05 -0.71
C ASP A 215 -9.25 12.49 -0.06
N GLU A 216 -9.30 12.09 1.22
CA GLU A 216 -8.15 11.48 1.92
C GLU A 216 -7.64 10.18 1.28
N VAL A 217 -8.52 9.39 0.65
CA VAL A 217 -8.17 8.17 -0.09
C VAL A 217 -7.50 8.54 -1.40
N ILE A 218 -8.03 9.56 -2.09
CA ILE A 218 -7.48 10.06 -3.36
C ILE A 218 -6.07 10.62 -3.13
N HIS A 219 -5.90 11.48 -2.13
CA HIS A 219 -4.59 12.05 -1.79
C HIS A 219 -3.55 10.96 -1.46
N LEU A 220 -3.92 9.97 -0.63
CA LEU A 220 -3.00 8.90 -0.29
C LEU A 220 -2.67 8.00 -1.49
N TYR A 221 -3.67 7.70 -2.32
CA TYR A 221 -3.46 6.92 -3.53
C TYR A 221 -2.53 7.64 -4.51
N LEU A 222 -2.72 8.94 -4.72
CA LEU A 222 -1.87 9.73 -5.61
C LEU A 222 -0.44 9.87 -5.08
N SER A 223 -0.23 10.00 -3.77
CA SER A 223 1.13 10.05 -3.20
C SER A 223 1.87 8.72 -3.41
N LEU A 224 1.18 7.60 -3.21
CA LEU A 224 1.70 6.26 -3.50
C LEU A 224 1.99 6.07 -5.00
N CYS A 225 1.12 6.57 -5.87
CA CYS A 225 1.31 6.56 -7.32
C CYS A 225 2.56 7.31 -7.76
N ALA A 226 2.90 8.42 -7.10
CA ALA A 226 4.14 9.16 -7.37
C ALA A 226 5.40 8.35 -7.01
N GLU A 227 5.33 7.43 -6.04
CA GLU A 227 6.42 6.50 -5.67
C GLU A 227 6.51 5.26 -6.59
N ALA A 228 5.49 5.00 -7.44
CA ALA A 228 5.29 3.70 -8.11
C ALA A 228 6.18 3.39 -9.33
N GLY A 229 7.28 4.12 -9.51
CA GLY A 229 8.28 3.85 -10.56
C GLY A 229 7.94 4.40 -11.94
N THR A 230 8.87 4.22 -12.89
CA THR A 230 8.82 4.81 -14.24
C THR A 230 7.72 4.24 -15.12
N VAL A 231 7.47 2.93 -15.05
CA VAL A 231 6.46 2.25 -15.87
C VAL A 231 5.07 2.85 -15.61
N TYR A 232 4.70 2.96 -14.32
CA TYR A 232 3.45 3.57 -13.94
C TYR A 232 3.39 5.06 -14.31
N ARG A 233 4.46 5.83 -14.08
CA ARG A 233 4.50 7.25 -14.45
C ARG A 233 4.24 7.46 -15.94
N HIS A 234 4.81 6.64 -16.82
CA HIS A 234 4.54 6.73 -18.26
C HIS A 234 3.08 6.37 -18.59
N ASP A 235 2.50 5.37 -17.93
CA ASP A 235 1.08 5.04 -18.13
C ASP A 235 0.17 6.19 -17.68
N ARG A 236 0.43 6.77 -16.51
CA ARG A 236 -0.33 7.89 -15.98
C ARG A 236 -0.20 9.14 -16.85
N GLU A 237 0.98 9.42 -17.39
CA GLU A 237 1.17 10.54 -18.32
C GLU A 237 0.36 10.36 -19.61
N ARG A 238 0.31 9.15 -20.16
CA ARG A 238 -0.57 8.85 -21.32
C ARG A 238 -2.05 9.05 -20.97
N GLU A 239 -2.47 8.59 -19.78
CA GLU A 239 -3.83 8.79 -19.30
C GLU A 239 -4.16 10.28 -19.16
N LYS A 240 -3.26 11.06 -18.56
CA LYS A 240 -3.37 12.51 -18.40
C LYS A 240 -3.48 13.24 -19.75
N VAL A 241 -2.63 12.91 -20.73
CA VAL A 241 -2.72 13.47 -22.08
C VAL A 241 -4.06 13.11 -22.75
N ALA A 242 -4.55 11.88 -22.57
CA ALA A 242 -5.84 11.47 -23.09
C ALA A 242 -7.01 12.19 -22.40
N GLU A 243 -6.91 12.45 -21.09
CA GLU A 243 -7.86 13.27 -20.34
C GLU A 243 -7.90 14.70 -20.89
N LEU A 244 -6.76 15.35 -21.04
CA LEU A 244 -6.63 16.72 -21.56
C LEU A 244 -7.17 16.84 -23.00
N ARG A 245 -6.79 15.93 -23.90
CA ARG A 245 -7.30 15.92 -25.29
C ARG A 245 -8.82 15.79 -25.35
N ARG A 246 -9.42 14.96 -24.49
CA ARG A 246 -10.88 14.80 -24.42
C ARG A 246 -11.55 16.05 -23.85
N THR A 247 -10.89 16.75 -22.93
CA THR A 247 -11.34 18.05 -22.42
C THR A 247 -11.34 19.08 -23.54
N ASP A 248 -10.22 19.27 -24.23
CA ASP A 248 -10.06 20.28 -25.29
C ASP A 248 -11.00 20.04 -26.49
N ALA A 249 -11.10 18.79 -26.97
CA ALA A 249 -11.93 18.46 -28.12
C ALA A 249 -13.44 18.66 -27.88
N ARG A 250 -13.88 18.70 -26.61
CA ARG A 250 -15.31 18.80 -26.25
C ARG A 250 -15.75 20.18 -25.78
N VAL A 251 -14.82 21.12 -25.62
CA VAL A 251 -15.13 22.56 -25.51
C VAL A 251 -15.83 23.09 -26.79
N SER A 252 -15.75 22.36 -27.90
CA SER A 252 -16.34 22.71 -29.20
C SER A 252 -17.79 22.21 -29.44
N MET A 253 -18.46 21.61 -28.45
CA MET A 253 -19.84 21.06 -28.56
C MET A 253 -20.79 21.70 -27.53
N PRO A 254 -22.12 21.78 -27.78
CA PRO A 254 -23.07 22.37 -26.83
C PRO A 254 -23.02 21.67 -25.46
N GLU A 255 -22.85 22.45 -24.39
CA GLU A 255 -22.66 21.95 -23.02
C GLU A 255 -23.92 21.22 -22.50
N THR A 256 -23.82 19.90 -22.25
CA THR A 256 -24.79 19.17 -21.43
C THR A 256 -24.31 19.13 -19.97
N TYR A 257 -25.22 19.22 -18.99
CA TYR A 257 -24.88 19.26 -17.55
C TYR A 257 -23.91 18.15 -17.04
N PRO A 258 -23.96 16.89 -17.54
CA PRO A 258 -22.99 15.85 -17.17
C PRO A 258 -21.54 16.15 -17.63
N HIS A 259 -21.37 16.97 -18.67
CA HIS A 259 -20.08 17.31 -19.26
C HIS A 259 -19.24 18.20 -18.33
N ARG A 260 -19.83 19.28 -17.84
CA ARG A 260 -19.14 20.30 -17.03
C ARG A 260 -18.61 19.74 -15.70
N LEU A 261 -19.36 18.81 -15.09
CA LEU A 261 -18.96 18.16 -13.86
C LEU A 261 -17.74 17.24 -14.05
N ARG A 262 -17.65 16.55 -15.20
CA ARG A 262 -16.51 15.70 -15.53
C ARG A 262 -15.23 16.51 -15.73
N LEU A 263 -15.30 17.66 -16.40
CA LEU A 263 -14.15 18.54 -16.61
C LEU A 263 -13.57 19.06 -15.30
N LYS A 264 -14.42 19.62 -14.42
CA LYS A 264 -14.01 20.08 -13.10
C LYS A 264 -13.32 18.99 -12.26
N ARG A 265 -13.72 17.74 -12.43
CA ARG A 265 -13.09 16.60 -11.75
C ARG A 265 -11.69 16.32 -12.30
N ILE A 266 -11.52 16.32 -13.63
CA ILE A 266 -10.20 16.14 -14.24
C ILE A 266 -9.25 17.29 -13.84
N GLU A 267 -9.73 18.53 -13.84
CA GLU A 267 -8.98 19.70 -13.37
C GLU A 267 -8.57 19.55 -11.90
N LYS A 268 -9.50 19.16 -11.02
CA LYS A 268 -9.19 18.88 -9.60
C LYS A 268 -8.11 17.80 -9.47
N LEU A 269 -8.19 16.72 -10.25
CA LEU A 269 -7.18 15.65 -10.22
C LEU A 269 -5.79 16.19 -10.56
N HIS A 270 -5.66 16.92 -11.67
CA HIS A 270 -4.35 17.41 -12.12
C HIS A 270 -3.77 18.46 -11.17
N LEU A 271 -4.62 19.26 -10.52
CA LEU A 271 -4.20 20.17 -9.46
C LEU A 271 -3.59 19.40 -8.28
N LEU A 272 -4.29 18.37 -7.78
CA LEU A 272 -3.80 17.53 -6.68
C LEU A 272 -2.48 16.83 -7.02
N GLU A 273 -2.34 16.33 -8.25
CA GLU A 273 -1.09 15.71 -8.71
C GLU A 273 0.08 16.70 -8.73
N SER A 274 -0.20 17.96 -9.09
CA SER A 274 0.81 19.03 -9.13
C SER A 274 1.24 19.43 -7.72
N GLU A 275 0.30 19.62 -6.81
CA GLU A 275 0.58 19.92 -5.39
C GLU A 275 1.44 18.83 -4.73
N LEU A 276 1.14 17.56 -5.01
CA LEU A 276 1.93 16.42 -4.50
C LEU A 276 3.34 16.39 -5.08
N ALA A 277 3.50 16.69 -6.37
CA ALA A 277 4.80 16.75 -7.02
C ALA A 277 5.68 17.85 -6.42
N GLU A 278 5.12 19.03 -6.16
CA GLU A 278 5.83 20.14 -5.50
C GLU A 278 6.26 19.78 -4.08
N HIS A 279 5.39 19.13 -3.30
CA HIS A 279 5.73 18.66 -1.96
C HIS A 279 6.87 17.62 -1.97
N HIS A 280 6.84 16.66 -2.90
CA HIS A 280 7.92 15.68 -3.06
C HIS A 280 9.23 16.32 -3.52
N ALA A 281 9.20 17.31 -4.42
CA ALA A 281 10.40 18.03 -4.83
C ALA A 281 11.00 18.86 -3.68
N GLY A 282 10.16 19.54 -2.89
CA GLY A 282 10.59 20.32 -1.73
C GLY A 282 11.25 19.46 -0.64
N THR A 283 10.65 18.30 -0.33
CA THR A 283 11.20 17.34 0.64
C THR A 283 12.50 16.69 0.15
N ALA A 284 12.62 16.38 -1.14
CA ALA A 284 13.86 15.88 -1.73
C ALA A 284 14.99 16.92 -1.70
N SER A 285 14.68 18.19 -2.01
CA SER A 285 15.65 19.29 -1.98
C SER A 285 16.15 19.59 -0.55
N LEU A 286 15.29 19.48 0.46
CA LEU A 286 15.68 19.66 1.86
C LEU A 286 16.63 18.54 2.34
N ASN A 287 16.49 17.32 1.81
CA ASN A 287 17.32 16.17 2.17
C ASN A 287 18.63 16.06 1.36
N ALA A 288 18.79 16.84 0.29
CA ALA A 288 19.97 16.82 -0.58
C ALA A 288 21.08 17.83 -0.18
N THR A 289 20.87 18.63 0.86
CA THR A 289 21.86 19.63 1.31
C THR A 289 22.63 19.11 2.53
N PRO A 290 23.97 19.04 2.53
CA PRO A 290 24.74 18.69 3.72
C PRO A 290 24.48 19.72 4.82
N GLN A 291 24.03 19.23 5.98
CA GLN A 291 23.61 20.02 7.12
C GLN A 291 24.74 20.93 7.64
N ALA A 292 24.56 22.24 7.54
CA ALA A 292 25.24 23.22 8.37
C ALA A 292 24.18 23.96 9.20
N ASN A 293 24.13 23.62 10.49
CA ASN A 293 23.48 24.33 11.61
C ASN A 293 22.37 25.34 11.23
N ARG A 294 21.15 24.84 11.03
CA ARG A 294 19.92 25.63 11.20
C ARG A 294 18.86 24.80 11.93
N PRO A 295 18.07 25.40 12.83
CA PRO A 295 17.04 24.67 13.58
C PRO A 295 15.98 24.13 12.62
N GLU A 296 15.53 22.89 12.87
CA GLU A 296 14.50 22.21 12.08
C GLU A 296 13.33 23.11 11.69
N PRO A 297 12.80 22.99 10.46
CA PRO A 297 11.62 23.75 10.05
C PRO A 297 10.43 23.43 10.96
N SER A 298 9.83 24.51 11.48
CA SER A 298 8.78 24.53 12.50
C SER A 298 7.53 23.70 12.18
N TYR A 299 7.33 23.23 10.96
CA TYR A 299 6.10 22.52 10.55
C TYR A 299 6.03 21.09 11.08
N THR A 300 7.15 20.35 11.09
CA THR A 300 7.21 18.99 11.65
C THR A 300 7.03 19.02 13.16
N LYS A 301 7.60 20.02 13.84
CA LYS A 301 7.37 20.26 15.28
C LYS A 301 5.94 20.68 15.58
N THR A 302 5.28 21.44 14.71
CA THR A 302 3.86 21.81 14.91
C THR A 302 2.93 20.61 14.72
N LEU A 303 3.19 19.74 13.74
CA LEU A 303 2.41 18.51 13.55
C LEU A 303 2.68 17.48 14.64
N VAL A 304 3.93 17.30 15.05
CA VAL A 304 4.29 16.43 16.18
C VAL A 304 3.73 16.99 17.50
N ARG A 305 3.80 18.30 17.75
CA ARG A 305 3.20 18.91 18.94
C ARG A 305 1.67 18.88 18.92
N ALA A 306 1.04 19.04 17.75
CA ALA A 306 -0.41 18.88 17.62
C ALA A 306 -0.83 17.43 17.87
N PHE A 307 -0.03 16.46 17.40
CA PHE A 307 -0.22 15.04 17.67
C PHE A 307 -0.02 14.71 19.15
N ASP A 308 1.07 15.19 19.77
CA ASP A 308 1.37 14.99 21.19
C ASP A 308 0.32 15.66 22.10
N ALA A 309 -0.18 16.85 21.72
CA ALA A 309 -1.27 17.52 22.42
C ALA A 309 -2.59 16.75 22.31
N LEU A 310 -2.90 16.19 21.14
CA LEU A 310 -4.05 15.30 20.94
C LEU A 310 -3.92 14.01 21.77
N CYS A 311 -2.73 13.41 21.81
CA CYS A 311 -2.43 12.24 22.65
C CYS A 311 -2.56 12.56 24.15
N ALA A 312 -2.07 13.72 24.60
CA ALA A 312 -2.18 14.16 25.99
C ALA A 312 -3.63 14.46 26.41
N VAL A 313 -4.43 15.05 25.52
CA VAL A 313 -5.87 15.26 25.75
C VAL A 313 -6.61 13.92 25.80
N LYS A 314 -6.29 12.98 24.90
CA LYS A 314 -6.90 11.65 24.88
C LYS A 314 -6.54 10.82 26.12
N MET A 315 -5.29 10.89 26.59
CA MET A 315 -4.84 10.29 27.86
C MET A 315 -5.59 10.88 29.06
N ARG A 316 -5.74 12.21 29.15
CA ARG A 316 -6.48 12.85 30.25
C ARG A 316 -7.98 12.50 30.24
N LEU A 317 -8.59 12.38 29.07
CA LEU A 317 -9.98 11.96 28.93
C LEU A 317 -10.16 10.48 29.30
N TRP A 318 -9.19 9.62 28.94
CA TRP A 318 -9.20 8.21 29.32
C TRP A 318 -9.01 8.01 30.83
N SER A 319 -8.05 8.69 31.47
CA SER A 319 -7.88 8.63 32.93
C SER A 319 -9.10 9.14 33.70
N ARG A 320 -9.78 10.18 33.19
CA ARG A 320 -11.03 10.69 33.77
C ARG A 320 -12.21 9.74 33.57
N TRP A 321 -12.20 8.96 32.49
CA TRP A 321 -13.23 7.95 32.23
C TRP A 321 -13.03 6.72 33.13
N GLN A 322 -11.78 6.27 33.36
CA GLN A 322 -11.47 5.20 34.31
C GLN A 322 -11.82 5.54 35.77
N GLN A 323 -11.70 6.81 36.16
CA GLN A 323 -12.09 7.27 37.51
C GLN A 323 -13.61 7.44 37.70
N ARG A 324 -14.41 7.26 36.65
CA ARG A 324 -15.88 7.46 36.67
C ARG A 324 -16.69 6.18 36.43
N GLN A 325 -16.04 5.03 36.32
CA GLN A 325 -16.70 3.73 36.32
C GLN A 325 -16.82 3.26 37.79
N PRO A 326 -18.02 2.85 38.27
CA PRO A 326 -18.21 2.33 39.62
C PRO A 326 -17.51 0.99 39.84
#